data_AF-A0A9D0LJZ6-F1
#
_entry.id   AF-A0A9D0LJZ6-F1
#
_cell.length_a   1.000
_cell.length_b   1.000
_cell.length_c   1.000
_cell.angle_alpha   90.00
_cell.angle_beta   90.00
_cell.angle_gamma   90.00
#
_symmetry.space_group_name_H-M   'P 1'
#
loop_
_entity.id
_entity.type
_entity.pdbx_description
1 polymer ?
#
loop_
_entity_poly.entity_id
_entity_poly.type
_entity_poly.pdbx_seq_one_letter_code
_entity_poly.pdbx_strand_id
1 'polypeptide(L)'
;LNIVIGELASIVDDSVQFYWDIISRGTIAEGARLHFERTPGMLRCMACGHTFSIENSREYICPSCGGTQVLPVGGDEFRLESIEVE
;
A
#
# COMPACT_ATOMS: atom_id res chain seq x y z
N LEU A 1 3.12 -9.40 13.18
CA LEU A 1 3.62 -8.06 12.77
C LEU A 1 2.58 -7.44 11.86
N ASN A 2 2.23 -6.17 12.07
CA ASN A 2 1.26 -5.45 11.25
C ASN A 2 2.00 -4.55 10.26
N ILE A 3 1.76 -4.72 8.96
CA ILE A 3 2.47 -4.06 7.86
C ILE A 3 1.43 -3.34 6.99
N VAL A 4 1.72 -2.10 6.64
CA VAL A 4 0.92 -1.32 5.69
C VAL A 4 1.61 -1.32 4.33
N ILE A 5 0.88 -1.67 3.29
CA ILE A 5 1.35 -1.72 1.91
C ILE A 5 0.40 -0.93 1.02
N GLY A 6 0.93 0.05 0.32
CA GLY A 6 0.20 0.81 -0.67
C GLY A 6 -0.10 0.01 -1.93
N GLU A 7 -1.27 0.26 -2.52
CA GLU A 7 -1.73 -0.41 -3.73
C GLU A 7 -0.77 -0.26 -4.93
N LEU A 8 -0.09 0.87 -5.04
CA LEU A 8 0.90 1.19 -6.06
C LEU A 8 2.30 0.62 -5.78
N ALA A 9 2.55 0.08 -4.58
CA ALA A 9 3.84 -0.48 -4.21
C ALA A 9 4.20 -1.77 -4.99
N SER A 10 3.23 -2.36 -5.71
CA SER A 10 3.43 -3.58 -6.53
C SER A 10 3.96 -4.79 -5.74
N ILE A 11 3.61 -4.87 -4.44
CA ILE A 11 4.03 -5.95 -3.55
C ILE A 11 2.89 -6.96 -3.36
N VAL A 12 3.26 -8.25 -3.41
CA VAL A 12 2.39 -9.39 -3.17
C VAL A 12 2.61 -9.91 -1.75
N ASP A 13 1.58 -9.82 -0.93
CA ASP A 13 1.57 -10.16 0.49
C ASP A 13 2.13 -11.58 0.76
N ASP A 14 1.67 -12.59 -0.01
CA ASP A 14 2.14 -13.97 0.10
C ASP A 14 3.64 -14.13 -0.16
N SER A 15 4.20 -13.30 -1.05
CA SER A 15 5.65 -13.31 -1.30
C SER A 15 6.41 -12.79 -0.08
N VAL A 16 5.90 -11.74 0.57
CA VAL A 16 6.53 -11.17 1.76
C VAL A 16 6.48 -12.16 2.92
N GLN A 17 5.35 -12.82 3.16
CA GLN A 17 5.24 -13.89 4.16
C GLN A 17 6.19 -15.06 3.86
N PHE A 18 6.25 -15.51 2.61
CA PHE A 18 7.14 -16.60 2.21
C PHE A 18 8.62 -16.28 2.50
N TYR A 19 9.09 -15.09 2.14
CA TYR A 19 10.46 -14.69 2.43
C TYR A 19 10.69 -14.49 3.93
N TRP A 20 9.70 -13.97 4.66
CA TRP A 20 9.75 -13.86 6.12
C TRP A 20 9.97 -15.23 6.77
N ASP A 21 9.19 -16.24 6.39
CA ASP A 21 9.29 -17.62 6.92
C ASP A 21 10.66 -18.28 6.67
N ILE A 22 11.44 -17.77 5.71
CA ILE A 22 12.80 -18.24 5.44
C ILE A 22 13.79 -17.49 6.33
N ILE A 23 13.72 -16.16 6.36
CA ILE A 23 14.71 -15.32 7.06
C ILE A 23 14.52 -15.33 8.58
N SER A 24 13.32 -15.61 9.08
CA SER A 24 13.02 -15.62 10.52
C SER A 24 13.40 -16.93 11.21
N ARG A 25 13.82 -17.96 10.47
CA ARG A 25 14.15 -19.28 11.04
C ARG A 25 15.31 -19.19 12.02
N GLY A 26 15.18 -19.86 13.17
CA GLY A 26 16.14 -19.84 14.26
C GLY A 26 16.15 -18.55 15.08
N THR A 27 15.19 -17.65 14.86
CA THR A 27 15.05 -16.39 15.62
C THR A 27 13.84 -16.42 16.54
N ILE A 28 13.73 -15.44 17.44
CA ILE A 28 12.53 -15.25 18.27
C ILE A 28 11.26 -14.97 17.45
N ALA A 29 11.41 -14.59 16.19
CA ALA A 29 10.30 -14.28 15.28
C ALA A 29 9.93 -15.47 14.38
N GLU A 30 10.54 -16.64 14.57
CA GLU A 30 10.19 -17.84 13.83
C GLU A 30 8.70 -18.18 14.03
N GLY A 31 7.99 -18.43 12.93
CA GLY A 31 6.56 -18.71 12.94
C GLY A 31 5.66 -17.49 13.15
N ALA A 32 6.22 -16.28 13.27
CA ALA A 32 5.43 -15.07 13.34
C ALA A 32 4.64 -14.83 12.04
N ARG A 33 3.36 -14.46 12.17
CA ARG A 33 2.52 -14.10 11.03
C ARG A 33 2.59 -12.61 10.75
N LEU A 34 2.66 -12.28 9.46
CA LEU A 34 2.54 -10.93 8.96
C LEU A 34 1.07 -10.66 8.63
N HIS A 35 0.57 -9.54 9.11
CA HIS A 35 -0.76 -9.01 8.82
C HIS A 35 -0.58 -7.81 7.91
N PHE A 36 -1.25 -7.82 6.77
CA PHE A 36 -1.11 -6.78 5.75
C PHE A 36 -2.38 -5.93 5.69
N GLU A 37 -2.20 -4.62 5.82
CA GLU A 37 -3.21 -3.61 5.55
C GLU A 37 -2.89 -2.91 4.24
N ARG A 38 -3.89 -2.79 3.35
CA ARG A 38 -3.71 -2.15 2.04
C ARG A 38 -4.21 -0.71 2.07
N THR A 39 -3.35 0.24 1.70
CA THR A 39 -3.75 1.64 1.51
C THR A 39 -4.06 1.89 0.03
N PRO A 40 -5.16 2.61 -0.28
CA PRO A 40 -5.56 2.86 -1.65
C PRO A 40 -4.55 3.76 -2.37
N GLY A 41 -4.40 3.55 -3.69
CA GLY A 41 -3.65 4.47 -4.53
C GLY A 41 -4.30 5.85 -4.56
N MET A 42 -3.57 6.90 -4.22
CA MET A 42 -4.08 8.27 -4.20
C MET A 42 -3.51 9.08 -5.37
N LEU A 43 -4.38 9.80 -6.07
CA LEU A 43 -4.05 10.67 -7.18
C LEU A 43 -4.39 12.12 -6.87
N ARG A 44 -3.61 13.05 -7.41
CA ARG A 44 -3.89 14.49 -7.39
C ARG A 44 -4.05 15.02 -8.80
N CYS A 45 -5.16 15.70 -9.06
CA CYS A 45 -5.37 16.39 -10.33
C CYS A 45 -4.49 17.63 -10.44
N MET A 46 -3.79 17.77 -11.56
CA MET A 46 -2.95 18.93 -11.84
C MET A 46 -3.74 20.16 -12.26
N ALA A 47 -4.98 19.99 -12.73
CA ALA A 47 -5.84 21.09 -13.17
C ALA A 47 -6.56 21.80 -12.02
N CYS A 48 -7.10 21.05 -11.04
CA CYS A 48 -7.87 21.62 -9.93
C CYS A 48 -7.29 21.34 -8.54
N GLY A 49 -6.23 20.54 -8.44
CA GLY A 49 -5.60 20.18 -7.17
C GLY A 49 -6.35 19.14 -6.33
N HIS A 50 -7.52 18.66 -6.78
CA HIS A 50 -8.33 17.67 -6.06
C HIS A 50 -7.57 16.33 -5.93
N THR A 51 -7.56 15.78 -4.71
CA THR A 51 -6.98 14.48 -4.40
C THR A 51 -8.07 13.42 -4.24
N PHE A 52 -7.92 12.28 -4.89
CA PHE A 52 -8.91 11.20 -4.92
C PHE A 52 -8.25 9.82 -5.05
N SER A 53 -8.92 8.76 -4.57
CA SER A 53 -8.47 7.37 -4.75
C SER A 53 -8.59 6.94 -6.22
N ILE A 54 -7.67 6.10 -6.68
CA ILE A 54 -7.70 5.46 -8.01
C ILE A 54 -9.01 4.72 -8.24
N GLU A 55 -9.55 4.05 -7.21
CA GLU A 55 -10.82 3.32 -7.27
C GLU A 55 -12.01 4.24 -7.61
N ASN A 56 -11.93 5.52 -7.22
CA ASN A 56 -12.95 6.52 -7.50
C ASN A 56 -12.77 7.19 -8.87
N SER A 57 -11.77 6.76 -9.64
CA SER A 57 -11.46 7.30 -10.96
C SER A 57 -11.91 6.34 -12.05
N ARG A 58 -12.61 6.86 -13.06
CA ARG A 58 -12.81 6.15 -14.31
C ARG A 58 -11.69 6.55 -15.25
N GLU A 59 -10.84 5.60 -15.64
CA GLU A 59 -9.74 5.85 -16.59
C GLU A 59 -8.81 7.01 -16.17
N TYR A 60 -8.54 7.15 -14.86
CA TYR A 60 -7.69 8.21 -14.29
C TYR A 60 -8.20 9.65 -14.51
N ILE A 61 -9.49 9.80 -14.78
CA ILE A 61 -10.13 11.12 -14.94
C ILE A 61 -10.50 11.69 -13.57
N CYS A 62 -10.17 12.95 -13.33
CA CYS A 62 -10.52 13.64 -12.09
C CYS A 62 -12.05 13.76 -11.95
N PRO A 63 -12.64 13.23 -10.85
CA PRO A 63 -14.10 13.26 -10.66
C PRO A 63 -14.63 14.67 -10.37
N SER A 64 -13.77 15.60 -9.96
CA SER A 64 -14.18 16.97 -9.61
C SER A 64 -14.24 17.92 -10.81
N CYS A 65 -13.34 17.79 -11.79
CA CYS A 65 -13.24 18.73 -12.92
C CYS A 65 -13.14 18.09 -14.30
N GLY A 66 -13.03 16.76 -14.40
CA GLY A 66 -12.85 16.04 -15.66
C GLY A 66 -11.43 16.08 -16.25
N GLY A 67 -10.46 16.67 -15.55
CA GLY A 67 -9.07 16.73 -15.99
C GLY A 67 -8.41 15.34 -16.02
N THR A 68 -7.59 15.08 -17.04
CA THR A 68 -6.89 13.80 -17.25
C THR A 68 -5.43 13.82 -16.80
N GLN A 69 -4.90 15.00 -16.47
CA GLN A 69 -3.55 15.14 -15.93
C GLN A 69 -3.58 14.95 -14.42
N VAL A 70 -3.17 13.77 -13.98
CA VAL A 70 -3.17 13.36 -12.57
C VAL A 70 -1.80 12.77 -12.21
N LEU A 71 -1.37 12.97 -10.96
CA LEU A 71 -0.13 12.43 -10.43
C LEU A 71 -0.39 11.58 -9.19
N PRO A 72 0.33 10.45 -9.01
CA PRO A 72 0.28 9.71 -7.75
C PRO A 72 0.84 10.55 -6.61
N VAL A 73 0.15 10.51 -5.47
CA VAL A 73 0.50 11.24 -4.24
C VAL A 73 0.40 10.39 -2.97
N GLY A 74 0.11 9.10 -3.12
CA GLY A 74 0.07 8.13 -2.03
C GLY A 74 -0.31 6.74 -2.54
N GLY A 75 -0.21 5.74 -1.68
CA GLY A 75 -0.40 4.34 -2.03
C GLY A 75 0.86 3.67 -2.55
N ASP A 76 2.05 4.27 -2.43
CA ASP A 76 3.34 3.63 -2.70
C ASP A 76 4.09 3.24 -1.41
N GLU A 77 3.41 3.30 -0.26
CA GLU A 77 4.02 3.07 1.03
C GLU A 77 4.32 1.58 1.28
N PHE A 78 5.39 1.30 2.02
CA PHE A 78 5.63 0.01 2.65
C PHE A 78 6.22 0.28 4.04
N ARG A 79 5.45 0.01 5.09
CA ARG A 79 5.93 0.27 6.46
C ARG A 79 5.44 -0.78 7.46
N LEU A 80 6.27 -1.01 8.47
CA LEU A 80 5.88 -1.74 9.67
C LEU A 80 5.09 -0.79 10.58
N GLU A 81 3.84 -1.12 10.85
CA GLU A 81 2.96 -0.37 11.75
C GLU A 81 3.24 -0.71 13.21
N SER A 82 3.25 -2.01 13.53
CA SER A 82 3.42 -2.48 14.89
C SER A 82 3.93 -3.92 14.95
N ILE A 83 4.51 -4.26 16.10
CA ILE A 83 4.94 -5.61 16.45
C ILE A 83 4.21 -5.98 17.74
N GLU A 84 3.52 -7.10 17.72
CA GLU A 84 2.92 -7.72 18.91
C GLU A 84 3.88 -8.79 19.42
N VAL A 85 4.15 -8.78 20.72
CA VAL A 85 5.09 -9.68 21.40
C VAL A 85 4.43 -10.14 22.71
N GLU A 86 4.53 -11.43 23.03
CA GLU A 86 4.13 -12.02 24.31
C GLU A 86 5.31 -12.14 25.28
#